data_AF-A0A946YVH1-F1
#
_entry.id   AF-A0A946YVH1-F1
#
_cell.length_a   1.000
_cell.length_b   1.000
_cell.length_c   1.000
_cell.angle_alpha   90.00
_cell.angle_beta   90.00
_cell.angle_gamma   90.00
#
_symmetry.space_group_name_H-M   'P 1'
#
loop_
_entity.id
_entity.type
_entity.pdbx_description
1 polymer ?
#
loop_
_entity_poly.entity_id
_entity_poly.type
_entity_poly.pdbx_seq_one_letter_code
_entity_poly.pdbx_strand_id
1 'polypeptide(L)'
;MLGAVLLSSDAANIALEILKPDDFYRPAHQQIFEAVLRLFDGNEPIDAITVSEALRRTESLDRVGGTNYLTQLIDAVPTVSNVDYYAKIVEEHSLRRNLMRAGGTVSELAMSTDQEIADVMDLAEQTIYAVAERSIGDGLQLIDPLLGPAIERAEE
;
A
#
# COMPACT_ATOMS: atom_id res chain seq x y z
N MET A 1 3.65 -10.34 -9.54
CA MET A 1 4.45 -9.44 -8.69
C MET A 1 5.05 -10.17 -7.49
N LEU A 2 4.27 -10.74 -6.55
CA LEU A 2 4.84 -11.46 -5.40
C LEU A 2 5.85 -12.55 -5.78
N GLY A 3 5.62 -13.34 -6.83
CA GLY A 3 6.64 -14.29 -7.29
C GLY A 3 7.97 -13.64 -7.68
N ALA A 4 7.94 -12.43 -8.24
CA ALA A 4 9.15 -11.70 -8.60
C ALA A 4 9.92 -11.25 -7.35
N VAL A 5 9.19 -10.81 -6.31
CA VAL A 5 9.73 -10.50 -4.97
C VAL A 5 10.39 -11.74 -4.34
N LEU A 6 9.81 -12.93 -4.51
CA LEU A 6 10.37 -14.18 -3.99
C LEU A 6 11.56 -14.71 -4.79
N LEU A 7 11.75 -14.26 -6.03
CA LEU A 7 12.83 -14.66 -6.94
C LEU A 7 14.06 -13.76 -6.86
N SER A 8 13.90 -12.51 -6.43
CA SER A 8 14.99 -11.52 -6.47
C SER A 8 14.86 -10.53 -5.32
N SER A 9 15.94 -10.38 -4.55
CA SER A 9 16.06 -9.36 -3.51
C SER A 9 15.93 -7.94 -4.07
N ASP A 10 16.45 -7.67 -5.27
CA ASP A 10 16.34 -6.35 -5.90
C ASP A 10 14.86 -6.04 -6.22
N ALA A 11 14.13 -7.06 -6.68
CA ALA A 11 12.70 -6.91 -6.94
C ALA A 11 11.89 -6.74 -5.65
N ALA A 12 12.31 -7.40 -4.56
CA ALA A 12 11.75 -7.18 -3.24
C ALA A 12 11.95 -5.73 -2.77
N ASN A 13 13.17 -5.20 -2.89
CA ASN A 13 13.50 -3.83 -2.48
C ASN A 13 12.65 -2.80 -3.25
N ILE A 14 12.57 -2.93 -4.58
CA ILE A 14 11.72 -2.05 -5.41
C ILE A 14 10.25 -2.14 -4.99
N ALA A 15 9.74 -3.35 -4.73
CA ALA A 15 8.35 -3.51 -4.31
C ALA A 15 8.10 -2.90 -2.93
N LEU A 16 9.05 -2.98 -1.99
CA LEU A 16 8.97 -2.42 -0.64
C LEU A 16 9.02 -0.88 -0.63
N GLU A 17 9.66 -0.26 -1.63
CA GLU A 17 9.62 1.19 -1.81
C GLU A 17 8.21 1.68 -2.19
N ILE A 18 7.47 0.89 -2.98
CA ILE A 18 6.19 1.31 -3.59
C ILE A 18 4.98 0.83 -2.76
N LEU A 19 5.09 -0.33 -2.10
CA LEU A 19 3.93 -1.02 -1.54
C LEU A 19 4.03 -1.25 -0.04
N LYS A 20 2.86 -1.24 0.59
CA LYS A 20 2.63 -1.71 1.95
C LYS A 20 1.83 -3.02 1.91
N PRO A 21 1.88 -3.86 2.97
CA PRO A 21 1.10 -5.08 3.04
C PRO A 21 -0.40 -4.86 2.73
N ASP A 22 -0.99 -3.78 3.23
CA ASP A 22 -2.41 -3.46 3.05
C ASP A 22 -2.79 -3.10 1.59
N ASP A 23 -1.81 -2.88 0.71
CA ASP A 23 -2.06 -2.66 -0.72
C ASP A 23 -2.57 -3.88 -1.44
N PHE A 24 -2.35 -5.06 -0.87
CA PHE A 24 -2.83 -6.29 -1.46
C PHE A 24 -4.30 -6.51 -1.10
N TYR A 25 -5.10 -6.86 -2.10
CA TYR A 25 -6.51 -7.17 -1.90
C TYR A 25 -6.73 -8.51 -1.17
N ARG A 26 -5.86 -9.50 -1.42
CA ARG A 26 -6.01 -10.85 -0.85
C ARG A 26 -5.26 -10.94 0.49
N PRO A 27 -5.89 -11.39 1.58
CA PRO A 27 -5.22 -11.52 2.89
C PRO A 27 -3.95 -12.37 2.84
N ALA A 28 -3.94 -13.45 2.04
CA ALA A 28 -2.74 -14.28 1.85
C ALA A 28 -1.57 -13.48 1.26
N HIS A 29 -1.84 -12.57 0.33
CA HIS A 29 -0.82 -11.73 -0.28
C HIS A 29 -0.31 -10.66 0.70
N GLN A 30 -1.21 -10.09 1.51
CA GLN A 30 -0.82 -9.19 2.60
C GLN A 30 0.16 -9.88 3.56
N GLN A 31 -0.18 -11.09 4.02
CA GLN A 31 0.66 -11.86 4.95
C GLN A 31 2.02 -12.25 4.37
N ILE A 32 2.07 -12.61 3.08
CA ILE A 32 3.33 -12.90 2.38
C ILE A 32 4.19 -11.62 2.35
N PHE A 33 3.61 -10.49 1.96
CA PHE A 33 4.35 -9.23 1.87
C PHE A 33 4.77 -8.68 3.24
N GLU A 34 3.98 -8.91 4.29
CA GLU A 34 4.35 -8.61 5.66
C GLU A 34 5.55 -9.44 6.13
N ALA A 35 5.63 -10.71 5.72
CA ALA A 35 6.81 -11.54 5.97
C ALA A 35 8.05 -11.01 5.24
N VAL A 36 7.88 -10.57 3.99
CA VAL A 36 8.94 -9.90 3.21
C VAL A 36 9.43 -8.64 3.92
N LEU A 37 8.53 -7.78 4.39
CA LEU A 37 8.87 -6.56 5.13
C LEU A 37 9.64 -6.88 6.42
N ARG A 38 9.21 -7.88 7.20
CA ARG A 38 9.93 -8.29 8.41
C ARG A 38 11.35 -8.79 8.13
N LEU A 39 11.53 -9.56 7.05
CA LEU A 39 12.86 -10.02 6.64
C LEU A 39 13.73 -8.84 6.22
N PHE A 40 13.16 -7.88 5.47
CA PHE A 40 13.84 -6.65 5.10
C PHE A 40 14.30 -5.84 6.33
N ASP A 41 13.40 -5.60 7.28
CA ASP A 41 13.70 -4.88 8.53
C ASP A 41 14.73 -5.61 9.40
N GLY A 42 14.71 -6.95 9.37
CA GLY A 42 15.70 -7.82 10.01
C GLY A 42 17.03 -7.92 9.27
N ASN A 43 17.14 -7.29 8.10
CA ASN A 43 18.29 -7.38 7.19
C ASN A 43 18.63 -8.84 6.83
N GLU A 44 17.59 -9.68 6.70
CA GLU A 44 17.65 -11.08 6.29
C GLU A 44 17.44 -11.21 4.77
N PRO A 45 18.01 -12.24 4.11
CA PRO A 45 17.76 -12.49 2.69
C PRO A 45 16.28 -12.69 2.41
N ILE A 46 15.80 -12.14 1.30
CA ILE A 46 14.41 -12.29 0.85
C ILE A 46 14.38 -13.24 -0.33
N ASP A 47 13.91 -14.46 -0.08
CA ASP A 47 13.67 -15.49 -1.09
C ASP A 47 12.53 -16.41 -0.64
N ALA A 48 12.13 -17.35 -1.51
CA ALA A 48 11.04 -18.27 -1.23
C ALA A 48 11.24 -19.12 0.04
N ILE A 49 12.49 -19.48 0.36
CA ILE A 49 12.82 -20.30 1.53
C ILE A 49 12.71 -19.46 2.80
N THR A 50 13.33 -18.28 2.81
CA THR A 50 13.31 -17.40 4.00
C THR A 50 11.91 -16.87 4.28
N VAL A 51 11.13 -16.53 3.24
CA VAL A 51 9.73 -16.12 3.39
C VAL A 51 8.87 -17.27 3.91
N SER A 52 9.05 -18.49 3.38
CA SER A 52 8.35 -19.67 3.90
C SER A 52 8.64 -19.89 5.39
N GLU A 53 9.90 -19.77 5.79
CA GLU A 53 10.32 -19.94 7.19
C GLU A 53 9.76 -18.81 8.08
N ALA A 54 9.82 -17.56 7.62
CA ALA A 54 9.22 -16.42 8.33
C ALA A 54 7.71 -16.61 8.54
N LEU A 55 6.99 -17.10 7.52
CA LEU A 55 5.57 -17.42 7.62
C LEU A 55 5.30 -18.61 8.56
N ARG A 56 6.20 -19.59 8.61
CA ARG A 56 6.08 -20.73 9.52
C ARG A 56 6.24 -20.30 10.97
N ARG A 57 7.19 -19.41 11.27
CA ARG A 57 7.42 -18.86 12.62
C ARG A 57 6.22 -18.11 13.18
N THR A 58 5.41 -17.49 12.33
CA THR A 58 4.18 -16.78 12.73
C THR A 58 2.92 -17.64 12.56
N GLU A 59 3.06 -18.94 12.32
CA GLU A 59 1.96 -19.89 12.06
C GLU A 59 1.04 -19.46 10.90
N SER A 60 1.55 -18.65 9.96
CA SER A 60 0.81 -18.11 8.82
C SER A 60 0.96 -18.95 7.56
N LEU A 61 1.96 -19.84 7.49
CA LEU A 61 2.28 -20.57 6.26
C LEU A 61 1.09 -21.37 5.70
N ASP A 62 0.36 -22.09 6.56
CA ASP A 62 -0.79 -22.86 6.11
C ASP A 62 -1.96 -21.96 5.68
N ARG A 63 -2.13 -20.80 6.34
CA ARG A 63 -3.16 -19.81 6.00
C ARG A 63 -2.96 -19.19 4.62
N VAL A 64 -1.71 -19.07 4.17
CA VAL A 64 -1.40 -18.56 2.83
C VAL A 64 -1.42 -19.64 1.75
N GLY A 65 -1.69 -20.90 2.09
CA GLY A 65 -1.73 -22.02 1.14
C GLY A 65 -0.46 -22.89 1.09
N GLY A 66 0.44 -22.71 2.05
CA GLY A 66 1.66 -23.50 2.19
C GLY A 66 2.76 -23.16 1.18
N THR A 67 3.84 -23.93 1.22
CA THR A 67 5.00 -23.76 0.33
C THR A 67 4.62 -23.87 -1.15
N ASN A 68 3.66 -24.76 -1.48
CA ASN A 68 3.19 -24.94 -2.85
C ASN A 68 2.59 -23.64 -3.44
N TYR A 69 1.91 -22.83 -2.62
CA TYR A 69 1.37 -21.57 -3.10
C TYR A 69 2.47 -20.56 -3.44
N LEU A 70 3.54 -20.51 -2.64
CA LEU A 70 4.71 -19.67 -2.95
C LEU A 70 5.37 -20.09 -4.27
N THR A 71 5.51 -21.40 -4.51
CA THR A 71 6.00 -21.94 -5.79
C THR A 71 5.10 -21.54 -6.96
N GLN A 72 3.78 -21.66 -6.82
CA GLN A 72 2.84 -21.23 -7.87
C GLN A 72 2.95 -19.73 -8.18
N LEU A 73 3.18 -18.89 -7.16
CA LEU A 73 3.39 -17.46 -7.36
C LEU A 73 4.66 -17.19 -8.17
N ILE A 74 5.72 -17.95 -7.93
CA ILE A 74 7.00 -17.89 -8.66
C ILE A 74 6.81 -18.34 -10.11
N ASP A 75 6.15 -19.47 -10.33
CA ASP A 75 5.91 -20.02 -11.67
C ASP A 75 5.03 -19.10 -12.55
N ALA A 76 4.20 -18.27 -11.92
CA ALA A 76 3.35 -17.30 -12.59
C ALA A 76 4.08 -16.02 -13.04
N VAL A 77 5.40 -15.88 -12.79
CA VAL A 77 6.18 -14.68 -13.14
C VAL A 77 6.76 -14.80 -14.55
N PRO A 78 6.32 -13.96 -15.50
CA PRO A 78 6.90 -13.98 -16.85
C PRO A 78 8.29 -13.34 -16.88
N THR A 79 8.50 -12.29 -16.09
CA THR A 79 9.78 -11.61 -15.91
C THR A 79 9.81 -10.87 -14.57
N VAL A 80 10.99 -10.83 -13.95
CA VAL A 80 11.26 -10.09 -12.72
C VAL A 80 11.47 -8.59 -13.00
N SER A 81 11.95 -8.25 -14.21
CA SER A 81 12.37 -6.89 -14.57
C SER A 81 11.27 -5.84 -14.56
N ASN A 82 9.99 -6.25 -14.59
CA ASN A 82 8.84 -5.35 -14.62
C ASN A 82 8.15 -5.24 -13.24
N VAL A 83 8.85 -5.58 -12.15
CA VAL A 83 8.29 -5.56 -10.80
C VAL A 83 7.79 -4.17 -10.39
N ASP A 84 8.50 -3.11 -10.79
CA ASP A 84 8.13 -1.71 -10.57
C ASP A 84 6.75 -1.38 -11.18
N TYR A 85 6.54 -1.79 -12.43
CA TYR A 85 5.30 -1.59 -13.16
C TYR A 85 4.15 -2.34 -12.50
N TYR A 86 4.37 -3.61 -12.12
CA TYR A 86 3.33 -4.39 -11.45
C TYR A 86 3.05 -3.91 -10.03
N ALA A 87 4.05 -3.37 -9.32
CA ALA A 87 3.86 -2.78 -8.01
C ALA A 87 2.95 -1.54 -8.10
N LYS A 88 3.21 -0.64 -9.05
CA LYS A 88 2.36 0.53 -9.32
C LYS A 88 0.91 0.16 -9.66
N ILE A 89 0.68 -0.93 -10.39
CA ILE A 89 -0.69 -1.43 -10.64
C ILE A 89 -1.39 -1.82 -9.32
N VAL A 90 -0.69 -2.53 -8.43
CA VAL A 90 -1.25 -2.94 -7.13
C VAL A 90 -1.56 -1.72 -6.27
N GLU A 91 -0.65 -0.74 -6.22
CA GLU A 91 -0.82 0.53 -5.53
C GLU A 91 -2.04 1.29 -6.05
N GLU A 92 -2.16 1.47 -7.36
CA GLU A 92 -3.27 2.19 -7.99
C GLU A 92 -4.63 1.55 -7.64
N HIS A 93 -4.69 0.21 -7.67
CA HIS A 93 -5.88 -0.52 -7.24
C HIS A 93 -6.15 -0.38 -5.74
N SER A 94 -5.12 -0.25 -4.91
CA SER A 94 -5.27 0.02 -3.49
C SER A 94 -5.83 1.42 -3.22
N LEU A 95 -5.28 2.44 -3.87
CA LEU A 95 -5.78 3.81 -3.78
C LEU A 95 -7.26 3.92 -4.19
N ARG A 96 -7.66 3.22 -5.26
CA ARG A 96 -9.09 3.12 -5.65
C ARG A 96 -9.96 2.52 -4.54
N ARG A 97 -9.50 1.45 -3.87
CA ARG A 97 -10.24 0.85 -2.74
C ARG A 97 -10.31 1.78 -1.55
N ASN A 98 -9.25 2.54 -1.27
CA ASN A 98 -9.23 3.51 -0.18
C ASN A 98 -10.20 4.65 -0.45
N LEU A 99 -10.22 5.15 -1.69
CA LEU A 99 -11.18 6.18 -2.12
C LEU A 99 -12.63 5.71 -2.03
N MET A 100 -12.92 4.47 -2.45
CA MET A 100 -14.27 3.89 -2.30
C MET A 100 -14.70 3.82 -0.82
N ARG A 101 -13.80 3.42 0.08
CA ARG A 101 -14.07 3.37 1.52
C ARG A 101 -14.33 4.76 2.08
N ALA A 102 -13.49 5.73 1.74
CA ALA A 102 -13.65 7.12 2.14
C ALA A 102 -15.00 7.69 1.66
N GLY A 103 -15.39 7.42 0.41
CA GLY A 103 -16.71 7.81 -0.11
C GLY A 103 -17.87 7.19 0.66
N GLY A 104 -17.74 5.92 1.07
CA GLY A 104 -18.70 5.26 1.96
C GLY A 104 -18.82 5.96 3.31
N THR A 105 -17.69 6.24 3.96
CA THR A 105 -17.66 6.97 5.24
C THR A 105 -18.26 8.38 5.13
N VAL A 106 -17.94 9.12 4.07
CA VAL A 106 -18.54 10.45 3.83
C VAL A 106 -20.05 10.34 3.63
N SER A 107 -20.52 9.31 2.92
CA SER A 107 -21.96 9.07 2.77
C SER A 107 -22.65 8.75 4.10
N GLU A 108 -22.00 8.00 4.99
CA GLU A 108 -22.52 7.70 6.33
C GLU A 108 -22.57 8.95 7.21
N LEU A 109 -21.50 9.76 7.19
CA LEU A 109 -21.44 11.04 7.90
C LEU A 109 -22.57 11.98 7.46
N ALA A 110 -22.83 12.08 6.15
CA ALA A 110 -23.88 12.93 5.61
C ALA A 110 -25.31 12.47 5.97
N MET A 111 -25.49 11.21 6.35
CA MET A 111 -26.79 10.68 6.81
C MET A 111 -27.02 10.90 8.31
N SER A 112 -25.97 11.11 9.11
CA SER A 112 -26.10 11.35 10.54
C SER A 112 -26.63 12.76 10.81
N THR A 113 -27.54 12.87 11.77
CA THR A 113 -28.10 14.15 12.25
C THR A 113 -27.71 14.47 13.68
N ASP A 114 -26.79 13.69 14.25
CA ASP A 114 -26.41 13.77 15.66
C ASP A 114 -25.30 14.80 15.93
N GLN A 115 -24.71 15.37 14.87
CA GLN A 115 -23.59 16.31 14.90
C GLN A 115 -23.92 17.59 14.13
N GLU A 116 -23.25 18.70 14.45
CA GLU A 116 -23.39 19.93 13.68
C GLU A 116 -22.81 19.75 12.28
N ILE A 117 -23.43 20.37 11.26
CA ILE A 117 -22.99 20.22 9.86
C ILE A 117 -21.55 20.68 9.64
N ALA A 118 -21.05 21.63 10.43
CA ALA A 118 -19.66 22.07 10.37
C ALA A 118 -18.69 20.92 10.73
N ASP A 119 -18.93 20.22 11.83
CA ASP A 119 -18.11 19.08 12.27
C ASP A 119 -18.15 17.94 11.24
N VAL A 120 -19.31 17.69 10.63
CA VAL A 120 -19.49 16.67 9.58
C VAL A 120 -18.66 17.01 8.34
N MET A 121 -18.64 18.29 7.93
CA MET A 121 -17.83 18.76 6.79
C MET A 121 -16.33 18.61 7.07
N ASP A 122 -15.87 18.97 8.26
CA ASP A 122 -14.46 18.85 8.66
C ASP A 122 -14.00 17.38 8.66
N LEU A 123 -14.84 16.46 9.18
CA LEU A 123 -14.55 15.03 9.16
C LEU A 123 -14.52 14.45 7.74
N ALA A 124 -15.42 14.91 6.87
CA ALA A 124 -15.44 14.49 5.47
C ALA A 124 -14.17 14.95 4.74
N GLU A 125 -13.72 16.19 4.96
CA GLU A 125 -12.47 16.71 4.42
C GLU A 125 -11.27 15.88 4.87
N GLN A 126 -11.14 15.61 6.17
CA GLN A 126 -10.08 14.77 6.73
C GLN A 126 -10.07 13.37 6.12
N THR A 127 -11.25 12.78 5.91
CA THR A 127 -11.42 11.44 5.35
C THR A 127 -10.93 11.36 3.91
N ILE A 128 -11.25 12.35 3.07
CA ILE A 128 -10.76 12.41 1.69
C ILE A 128 -9.27 12.75 1.65
N TYR A 129 -8.83 13.68 2.50
CA TYR A 129 -7.43 14.09 2.58
C TYR A 129 -6.50 12.92 2.92
N ALA A 130 -6.89 12.04 3.86
CA ALA A 130 -6.12 10.86 4.23
C ALA A 130 -5.89 9.88 3.05
N VAL A 131 -6.80 9.83 2.08
CA VAL A 131 -6.61 9.04 0.85
C VAL A 131 -5.61 9.73 -0.09
N ALA A 132 -5.69 11.05 -0.19
CA ALA A 132 -4.82 11.85 -1.04
C ALA A 132 -3.37 11.88 -0.53
N GLU A 133 -3.15 12.06 0.78
CA GLU A 133 -1.81 12.05 1.40
C GLU A 133 -1.04 10.78 1.07
N ARG A 134 -1.72 9.63 1.07
CA ARG A 134 -1.14 8.34 0.68
C ARG A 134 -0.71 8.29 -0.79
N SER A 135 -1.43 8.97 -1.68
CA SER A 135 -1.08 9.07 -3.10
C SER A 135 0.02 10.11 -3.38
N ILE A 136 0.20 11.08 -2.48
CA ILE A 136 1.12 12.22 -2.63
C ILE A 136 2.51 11.90 -2.04
N GLY A 137 2.60 10.94 -1.13
CA GLY A 137 3.85 10.50 -0.50
C GLY A 137 4.99 10.10 -1.46
N ASP A 138 4.67 9.73 -2.71
CA ASP A 138 5.66 9.28 -3.70
C ASP A 138 6.01 10.32 -4.80
N GLY A 139 5.41 11.52 -4.77
CA GLY A 139 5.77 12.56 -5.74
C GLY A 139 4.96 13.85 -5.63
N LEU A 140 5.63 14.91 -5.15
CA LEU A 140 5.25 16.33 -5.16
C LEU A 140 4.44 16.82 -3.96
N GLN A 141 5.06 17.72 -3.20
CA GLN A 141 4.41 18.59 -2.22
C GLN A 141 3.26 19.37 -2.87
N LEU A 142 2.10 19.42 -2.20
CA LEU A 142 1.06 20.40 -2.52
C LEU A 142 1.69 21.80 -2.53
N ILE A 143 1.64 22.48 -3.67
CA ILE A 143 2.12 23.86 -3.86
C ILE A 143 1.15 24.85 -3.20
N ASP A 144 -0.04 24.41 -2.79
CA ASP A 144 -1.09 25.27 -2.23
C ASP A 144 -0.68 26.10 -0.99
N PRO A 145 0.09 25.59 -0.01
CA PRO A 145 0.53 26.41 1.12
C PRO A 145 1.60 27.45 0.73
N LEU A 146 2.22 27.32 -0.44
CA LEU A 146 3.29 28.20 -0.92
C LEU A 146 2.77 29.36 -1.76
N LEU A 147 1.54 29.28 -2.28
CA LEU A 147 0.96 30.32 -3.14
C LEU A 147 0.53 31.56 -2.35
N GLY A 148 -0.05 31.39 -1.15
CA GLY A 148 -0.46 32.52 -0.32
C GLY A 148 0.68 33.51 -0.03
N PRO A 149 1.81 33.07 0.55
CA PRO A 149 2.94 33.95 0.86
C PRO A 149 3.69 34.49 -0.37
N ALA A 150 3.61 33.79 -1.51
CA ALA A 150 4.27 34.20 -2.75
C ALA A 150 3.48 35.27 -3.50
N ILE A 151 2.14 35.26 -3.41
CA ILE A 151 1.28 36.29 -3.97
C ILE A 151 1.36 37.57 -3.13
N GLU A 152 1.34 37.47 -1.79
CA GLU A 152 1.50 38.64 -0.90
C GLU A 152 2.82 39.40 -1.13
N ARG A 153 3.93 38.69 -1.42
CA ARG A 153 5.22 39.33 -1.73
C ARG A 153 5.31 39.96 -3.12
N ALA A 154 4.37 39.67 -4.01
CA ALA A 154 4.31 40.28 -5.33
C ALA A 154 3.43 41.54 -5.37
N GLU A 155 2.67 41.78 -4.30
CA GLU A 155 1.77 42.93 -4.14
C GLU A 155 2.35 44.05 -3.23
N GLU A 156 3.54 43.85 -2.65
CA GLU A 156 4.40 44.90 -2.07
C GLU A 156 5.48 45.37 -3.07
#